data_AF-G5DYD3-F1
#
_entry.id   AF-G5DYD3-F1
#
_cell.length_a   1.000
_cell.length_b   1.000
_cell.length_c   1.000
_cell.angle_alpha   90.00
_cell.angle_beta   90.00
_cell.angle_gamma   90.00
#
_symmetry.space_group_name_H-M   'P 1'
#
loop_
_entity.id
_entity.type
_entity.pdbx_description
1 polymer ?
#
loop_
_entity_poly.entity_id
_entity_poly.type
_entity_poly.pdbx_seq_one_letter_code
_entity_poly.pdbx_strand_id
1 'polypeptide(L)'
;FKVESPHVRYLKDVIEADYKYDTTQVNEENGVTKVKTLSTNFTFRTERKVPKLGVMLVGWGGNNGTTLTAAVLANRMGLSWMTKTGKKMANYYGSL
;
A
#
# COMPACT_ATOMS: atom_id res chain seq x y z
N PHE A 1 -14.16 -5.46 0.09
CA PHE A 1 -15.05 -5.01 1.19
C PHE A 1 -15.53 -3.60 0.87
N LYS A 2 -16.59 -3.12 1.55
CA LYS A 2 -17.03 -1.72 1.51
C LYS A 2 -17.08 -1.21 2.95
N VAL A 3 -16.80 0.07 3.15
CA VAL A 3 -16.81 0.71 4.47
C VAL A 3 -18.11 1.52 4.59
N GLU A 4 -18.90 1.24 5.62
CA GLU A 4 -20.08 2.02 5.96
C GLU A 4 -19.67 3.12 6.94
N SER A 5 -19.59 4.35 6.46
CA SER A 5 -19.22 5.51 7.25
C SER A 5 -19.82 6.77 6.64
N PRO A 6 -20.30 7.74 7.43
CA PRO A 6 -20.76 9.03 6.92
C PRO A 6 -19.63 9.84 6.26
N HIS A 7 -18.37 9.49 6.52
CA HIS A 7 -17.19 10.17 5.98
C HIS A 7 -16.64 9.52 4.69
N VAL A 8 -17.28 8.46 4.18
CA VAL A 8 -16.83 7.75 2.98
C VAL A 8 -17.93 7.77 1.91
N ARG A 9 -17.59 8.25 0.72
CA ARG A 9 -18.49 8.32 -0.44
C ARG A 9 -17.92 7.50 -1.59
N TYR A 10 -18.67 6.50 -2.02
CA TYR A 10 -18.32 5.70 -3.19
C TYR A 10 -18.97 6.31 -4.44
N LEU A 11 -18.19 7.02 -5.25
CA LEU A 11 -18.60 7.54 -6.55
C LEU A 11 -18.28 6.50 -7.65
N LYS A 12 -18.64 6.82 -8.91
CA LYS A 12 -18.43 5.91 -10.05
C LYS A 12 -16.97 5.46 -10.18
N ASP A 13 -16.05 6.42 -10.30
CA ASP A 13 -14.65 6.15 -10.62
C ASP A 13 -13.71 6.34 -9.42
N VAL A 14 -14.19 6.95 -8.34
CA VAL A 14 -13.37 7.30 -7.16
C VAL A 14 -14.08 6.97 -5.85
N ILE A 15 -13.30 6.84 -4.79
CA ILE A 15 -13.76 6.80 -3.41
C ILE A 15 -13.26 8.10 -2.76
N GLU A 16 -14.16 8.85 -2.17
CA GLU A 16 -13.80 10.00 -1.34
C GLU A 16 -13.88 9.63 0.13
N ALA A 17 -12.90 10.06 0.91
CA ALA A 17 -12.85 9.84 2.35
C ALA A 17 -12.43 11.13 3.06
N ASP A 18 -13.28 11.62 3.96
CA ASP A 18 -12.95 12.75 4.81
C ASP A 18 -12.20 12.27 6.05
N TYR A 19 -11.06 12.89 6.33
CA TYR A 19 -10.19 12.54 7.42
C TYR A 19 -9.75 13.80 8.17
N LYS A 20 -10.04 13.83 9.47
CA LYS A 20 -9.56 14.87 10.37
C LYS A 20 -8.18 14.45 10.89
N TYR A 21 -7.14 15.12 10.41
CA TYR A 21 -5.78 14.94 10.88
C TYR A 21 -5.54 15.83 12.10
N ASP A 22 -5.51 15.21 13.26
CA ASP A 22 -5.17 15.86 14.52
C ASP A 22 -3.66 15.71 14.78
N THR A 23 -3.00 16.82 15.07
CA THR A 23 -1.57 16.90 15.37
C THR A 23 -1.31 17.93 16.47
N THR A 24 -0.07 18.04 16.91
CA THR A 24 0.31 18.92 18.01
C THR A 24 1.58 19.67 17.65
N GLN A 25 1.56 20.98 17.84
CA GLN A 25 2.74 21.84 17.76
C GLN A 25 3.27 22.07 19.18
N VAL A 26 4.55 21.81 19.39
CA VAL A 26 5.23 21.97 20.68
C VAL A 26 6.29 23.04 20.55
N ASN A 27 6.22 24.06 21.41
CA ASN A 27 7.20 25.13 21.50
C ASN A 27 7.69 25.25 22.94
N GLU A 28 8.97 25.51 23.14
CA GLU A 28 9.53 25.81 24.45
C GLU A 28 9.77 27.32 24.57
N GLU A 29 9.20 27.96 25.59
CA GLU A 29 9.38 29.38 25.85
C GLU A 29 9.68 29.57 27.35
N ASN A 30 10.84 30.17 27.67
CA ASN A 30 11.29 30.44 29.03
C ASN A 30 11.29 29.20 29.95
N GLY A 31 11.70 28.03 29.42
CA GLY A 31 11.74 26.77 30.17
C GLY A 31 10.37 26.13 30.41
N VAL A 32 9.29 26.66 29.82
CA VAL A 32 7.95 26.08 29.84
C VAL A 32 7.62 25.51 28.46
N THR A 33 7.29 24.22 28.43
CA THR A 33 6.81 23.54 27.23
C THR A 33 5.35 23.91 26.97
N LYS A 34 5.10 24.65 25.89
CA LYS A 34 3.76 24.99 25.39
C LYS A 34 3.36 23.99 24.31
N VAL A 35 2.21 23.36 24.51
CA VAL A 35 1.66 22.34 23.61
C VAL A 35 0.35 22.86 23.02
N LYS A 36 0.29 22.99 21.69
CA LYS A 36 -0.88 23.47 20.96
C LYS A 36 -1.42 22.35 20.07
N THR A 37 -2.65 21.91 20.30
CA THR A 37 -3.34 20.98 19.41
C THR A 37 -3.77 21.70 18.13
N LEU A 38 -3.59 21.03 17.00
CA LEU A 38 -3.93 21.49 15.66
C LEU A 38 -4.77 20.42 14.98
N SER A 39 -5.72 20.84 14.16
CA SER A 39 -6.56 19.94 13.40
C SER A 39 -6.70 20.41 11.98
N THR A 40 -6.53 19.51 11.01
CA THR A 40 -6.66 19.78 9.59
C THR A 40 -7.58 18.74 8.96
N ASN A 41 -8.63 19.19 8.29
CA ASN A 41 -9.51 18.30 7.55
C ASN A 41 -8.95 18.05 6.14
N PHE A 42 -8.79 16.78 5.78
CA PHE A 42 -8.43 16.32 4.45
C PHE A 42 -9.63 15.61 3.81
N THR A 43 -9.81 15.78 2.50
CA THR A 43 -10.64 14.89 1.69
C THR A 43 -9.73 14.14 0.74
N PHE A 44 -9.52 12.86 1.02
CA PHE A 44 -8.76 11.96 0.16
C PHE A 44 -9.66 11.47 -0.98
N ARG A 45 -9.13 11.49 -2.20
CA ARG A 45 -9.82 10.95 -3.38
C ARG A 45 -8.96 9.86 -4.01
N THR A 46 -9.47 8.63 -3.96
CA THR A 46 -8.76 7.44 -4.44
C THR A 46 -9.44 6.88 -5.68
N GLU A 47 -8.70 6.73 -6.77
CA GLU A 47 -9.22 6.08 -7.98
C GLU A 47 -9.52 4.60 -7.75
N ARG A 48 -10.64 4.13 -8.31
CA ARG A 48 -11.10 2.75 -8.15
C ARG A 48 -10.45 1.79 -9.12
N LYS A 49 -9.96 2.28 -10.25
CA LYS A 49 -9.39 1.45 -11.32
C LYS A 49 -7.90 1.23 -11.08
N VAL A 50 -7.49 -0.01 -10.88
CA VAL A 50 -6.07 -0.39 -10.83
C VAL A 50 -5.57 -0.64 -12.27
N PRO A 51 -4.61 0.15 -12.79
CA PRO A 51 -4.10 -0.05 -14.15
C PRO A 51 -3.11 -1.22 -14.22
N LYS A 52 -2.78 -1.64 -15.45
CA LYS A 52 -1.57 -2.45 -15.66
C LYS A 52 -0.36 -1.52 -15.47
N LEU A 53 0.58 -1.92 -14.61
CA LEU A 53 1.78 -1.16 -14.31
C LEU A 53 2.98 -1.75 -15.05
N GLY A 54 3.68 -0.92 -15.82
CA GLY A 54 5.00 -1.25 -16.36
C GLY A 54 6.07 -1.01 -15.29
N VAL A 55 6.99 -1.96 -15.13
CA VAL A 55 8.13 -1.84 -14.20
C VAL A 55 9.42 -2.03 -15.00
N MET A 56 10.36 -1.09 -14.87
CA MET A 56 11.69 -1.16 -15.48
C MET A 56 12.72 -1.22 -14.37
N LEU A 57 13.56 -2.25 -14.38
CA LEU A 57 14.58 -2.48 -13.36
C LEU A 57 15.98 -2.26 -13.92
N VAL A 58 16.74 -1.37 -13.30
CA VAL A 58 18.18 -1.28 -13.52
C VAL A 58 18.82 -2.49 -12.84
N GLY A 59 19.61 -3.27 -13.58
CA GLY A 59 20.12 -4.55 -13.10
C GLY A 59 19.07 -5.69 -13.12
N TRP A 60 18.12 -5.66 -14.06
CA TRP A 60 17.08 -6.69 -14.22
C TRP A 60 17.62 -8.13 -14.27
N GLY A 61 18.82 -8.34 -14.82
CA GLY A 61 19.48 -9.66 -14.88
C GLY A 61 20.13 -10.13 -13.57
N GLY A 62 20.17 -9.30 -12.52
CA GLY A 62 20.70 -9.69 -11.21
C GLY A 62 19.71 -10.54 -10.40
N ASN A 63 20.17 -11.07 -9.26
CA ASN A 63 19.40 -11.99 -8.41
C ASN A 63 17.98 -11.47 -8.08
N ASN A 64 17.85 -10.18 -7.74
CA ASN A 64 16.56 -9.61 -7.39
C ASN A 64 15.64 -9.43 -8.62
N GLY A 65 16.18 -8.98 -9.75
CA GLY A 65 15.39 -8.74 -10.95
C GLY A 65 14.88 -10.02 -11.59
N THR A 66 15.72 -11.07 -11.64
CA THR A 66 15.32 -12.39 -12.12
C THR A 66 14.32 -13.04 -11.17
N THR A 67 14.53 -12.94 -9.84
CA THR A 67 13.61 -13.48 -8.84
C THR A 67 12.24 -12.78 -8.86
N LEU A 68 12.21 -11.45 -8.98
CA LEU A 68 10.94 -10.71 -9.11
C LEU A 68 10.17 -11.17 -10.34
N THR A 69 10.85 -11.25 -11.48
CA THR A 69 10.25 -11.66 -12.76
C THR A 69 9.70 -13.09 -12.65
N ALA A 70 10.48 -14.02 -12.08
CA ALA A 70 10.07 -15.39 -11.86
C ALA A 70 8.85 -15.48 -10.91
N ALA A 71 8.84 -14.72 -9.81
CA ALA A 71 7.73 -14.71 -8.86
C ALA A 71 6.43 -14.20 -9.50
N VAL A 72 6.49 -13.13 -10.30
CA VAL A 72 5.33 -12.58 -11.02
C VAL A 72 4.78 -13.58 -12.02
N LEU A 73 5.65 -14.18 -12.84
CA LEU A 73 5.24 -15.17 -13.84
C LEU A 73 4.68 -16.44 -13.19
N ALA A 74 5.34 -16.96 -12.16
CA ALA A 74 4.93 -18.17 -11.47
C ALA A 74 3.55 -18.02 -10.82
N ASN A 75 3.29 -16.89 -10.15
CA ASN A 75 1.98 -16.61 -9.57
C ASN A 75 0.91 -16.37 -10.64
N ARG A 76 1.24 -15.62 -11.71
CA ARG A 76 0.31 -15.37 -12.82
C ARG A 76 -0.13 -16.65 -13.54
N MET A 77 0.77 -17.61 -13.67
CA MET A 77 0.52 -18.88 -14.35
C MET A 77 0.04 -19.99 -13.40
N GLY A 78 -0.09 -19.72 -12.09
CA GLY A 78 -0.49 -20.73 -11.11
C GLY A 78 0.49 -21.90 -10.99
N LEU A 79 1.79 -21.65 -11.12
CA LEU A 79 2.80 -22.70 -11.14
C LEU A 79 2.90 -23.43 -9.79
N SER A 80 3.25 -24.71 -9.87
CA SER A 80 3.55 -25.54 -8.72
C SER A 80 4.68 -26.51 -9.05
N TRP A 81 5.44 -26.91 -8.03
CA TRP A 81 6.59 -27.80 -8.19
C TRP A 81 6.72 -28.73 -7.00
N MET A 82 7.33 -29.90 -7.22
CA MET A 82 7.62 -30.86 -6.16
C MET A 82 8.91 -30.46 -5.45
N THR A 83 8.90 -30.55 -4.12
CA THR A 83 10.10 -30.49 -3.27
C THR A 83 10.21 -31.77 -2.47
N LYS A 84 11.33 -31.95 -1.75
CA LYS A 84 11.51 -33.09 -0.82
C LYS A 84 10.42 -33.19 0.25
N THR A 85 9.74 -32.08 0.55
CA THR A 85 8.69 -31.99 1.58
C THR A 85 7.29 -31.89 0.96
N GLY A 86 7.14 -32.20 -0.33
CA GLY A 86 5.87 -32.24 -1.04
C GLY A 86 5.70 -31.13 -2.06
N LYS A 87 4.47 -31.00 -2.59
CA LYS A 87 4.13 -30.00 -3.61
C LYS A 87 4.10 -28.59 -3.01
N LYS A 88 4.70 -27.62 -3.71
CA LYS A 88 4.61 -26.19 -3.40
C LYS A 88 3.87 -25.47 -4.53
N MET A 89 3.11 -24.44 -4.16
CA MET A 89 2.47 -23.52 -5.10
C MET A 89 3.16 -22.16 -5.02
N ALA A 90 3.29 -21.49 -6.16
CA ALA A 90 3.74 -20.10 -6.21
C ALA A 90 2.87 -19.23 -5.28
N ASN A 91 3.50 -18.30 -4.58
CA ASN A 91 2.84 -17.37 -3.66
C ASN A 91 3.65 -16.06 -3.56
N TYR A 92 3.12 -15.08 -2.83
CA TYR A 92 3.77 -13.81 -2.50
C TYR A 92 4.06 -13.68 -1.01
N TYR A 93 4.40 -14.78 -0.32
CA TYR A 93 4.77 -14.70 1.09
C TYR A 93 5.98 -13.78 1.29
N GLY A 94 5.88 -12.91 2.29
CA GLY A 94 6.85 -11.83 2.53
C GLY A 94 6.47 -10.48 1.92
N SER A 95 5.40 -10.39 1.13
CA SER A 95 4.78 -9.11 0.75
C SER A 95 3.85 -8.63 1.86
N LEU A 96 4.05 -7.40 2.33
CA LEU A 96 3.15 -6.70 3.27
C LEU A 96 1.92 -6.11 2.56
#